data_AF-A0A369TJQ4-F1
#
_entry.id   AF-A0A369TJQ4-F1
#
_cell.length_a   1.000
_cell.length_b   1.000
_cell.length_c   1.000
_cell.angle_alpha   90.00
_cell.angle_beta   90.00
_cell.angle_gamma   90.00
#
_symmetry.space_group_name_H-M   'P 1'
#
loop_
_entity.id
_entity.type
_entity.pdbx_description
1 polymer ?
#
loop_
_entity_poly.entity_id
_entity_poly.type
_entity_poly.pdbx_seq_one_letter_code
_entity_poly.pdbx_strand_id
1 'polypeptide(L)'
;MREHRSRGTGILNNELYIGKLIWNRMRYVKDPATGNRVSRMNPETDWIIKDVPELRIVEGAFWKRVKERQEALDATPRVKGIKEGRFRNTRHGLHLLTGKLVCGSCGGTVTAVGRDYLACSNARKLRTVNNADPTSVVSWKTRF
;
A
#
# COMPACT_ATOMS: atom_id res chain seq x y z
N MET A 1 4.46 -6.77 3.54
CA MET A 1 3.38 -6.09 4.27
C MET A 1 3.96 -4.83 4.88
N ARG A 2 3.57 -3.63 4.43
CA ARG A 2 4.13 -2.37 4.93
C ARG A 2 3.32 -1.92 6.16
N GLU A 3 3.99 -1.69 7.28
CA GLU A 3 3.36 -1.19 8.50
C GLU A 3 2.65 0.15 8.24
N HIS A 4 1.44 0.31 8.76
CA HIS A 4 0.67 1.54 8.62
C HIS A 4 0.06 1.93 9.96
N ARG A 5 0.80 2.76 10.71
CA ARG A 5 0.46 3.20 12.07
C ARG A 5 -0.92 3.83 12.17
N SER A 6 -1.27 4.74 11.26
CA SER A 6 -2.60 5.37 11.25
C SER A 6 -3.76 4.42 11.00
N ARG A 7 -3.50 3.21 10.49
CA ARG A 7 -4.52 2.16 10.32
C ARG A 7 -4.49 1.12 11.45
N GLY A 8 -3.56 1.26 12.39
CA GLY A 8 -3.28 0.25 13.40
C GLY A 8 -2.95 -1.11 12.79
N THR A 9 -2.21 -1.11 11.66
CA THR A 9 -1.81 -2.35 10.96
C THR A 9 -0.30 -2.54 10.99
N GLY A 10 0.12 -3.79 10.97
CA GLY A 10 1.52 -4.20 11.08
C GLY A 10 1.83 -4.80 12.45
N ILE A 11 2.97 -5.48 12.54
CA ILE A 11 3.34 -6.29 13.71
C ILE A 11 3.39 -5.44 14.99
N LEU A 12 3.98 -4.24 14.94
CA LEU A 12 4.10 -3.36 16.10
C LEU A 12 2.81 -2.61 16.45
N ASN A 13 1.77 -2.66 15.61
CA ASN A 13 0.52 -1.92 15.81
C ASN A 13 -0.69 -2.82 16.00
N ASN A 14 -0.53 -4.13 16.08
CA ASN A 14 -1.64 -5.04 16.31
C ASN A 14 -2.02 -5.08 17.80
N GLU A 15 -3.12 -4.41 18.16
CA GLU A 15 -3.63 -4.38 19.53
C GLU A 15 -4.16 -5.73 20.03
N LEU A 16 -4.35 -6.71 19.14
CA LEU A 16 -4.66 -8.07 19.57
C LEU A 16 -3.56 -8.63 20.49
N TYR A 17 -2.31 -8.20 20.32
CA TYR A 17 -1.20 -8.66 21.16
C TYR A 17 -1.34 -8.25 22.63
N ILE A 18 -2.05 -7.17 22.92
CA ILE A 18 -2.39 -6.76 24.30
C ILE A 18 -3.75 -7.29 24.76
N GLY A 19 -4.40 -8.13 23.95
CA GLY A 19 -5.73 -8.70 24.22
C GLY A 19 -6.86 -7.74 23.88
N LYS A 20 -6.70 -6.87 22.86
CA LYS A 20 -7.78 -5.97 22.39
C LYS A 20 -8.11 -6.28 20.93
N LEU A 21 -9.28 -6.87 20.70
CA LEU A 21 -9.81 -7.10 19.36
C LEU A 21 -10.55 -5.83 18.91
N ILE A 22 -10.01 -5.17 17.89
CA ILE A 22 -10.59 -3.94 17.35
C ILE A 22 -10.97 -4.18 15.90
N TRP A 23 -12.24 -3.96 15.57
CA TRP A 23 -12.73 -4.05 14.20
C TRP A 23 -13.45 -2.77 13.75
N ASN A 24 -13.88 -2.72 12.49
CA ASN A 24 -14.54 -1.56 11.87
C ASN A 24 -13.68 -0.27 11.84
N ARG A 25 -12.34 -0.40 11.76
CA ARG A 25 -11.44 0.76 11.64
C ARG A 25 -11.62 1.55 10.36
N MET A 26 -11.93 0.88 9.26
CA MET A 26 -11.96 1.51 7.95
C MET A 26 -13.07 0.97 7.07
N ARG A 27 -13.55 1.83 6.18
CA ARG A 27 -14.50 1.50 5.12
C ARG A 27 -13.93 1.83 3.75
N TYR A 28 -14.39 1.09 2.75
CA TYR A 28 -14.07 1.35 1.35
C TYR A 28 -15.24 2.04 0.69
N VAL A 29 -15.04 3.27 0.22
CA VAL A 29 -16.06 4.08 -0.43
C VAL A 29 -15.66 4.30 -1.89
N LYS A 30 -16.62 4.18 -2.81
CA LYS A 30 -16.41 4.58 -4.20
C LYS A 30 -16.53 6.09 -4.28
N ASP A 31 -15.48 6.74 -4.73
CA ASP A 31 -15.46 8.18 -4.99
C ASP A 31 -16.39 8.49 -6.16
N PRO A 32 -17.42 9.34 -5.99
CA PRO A 32 -18.38 9.64 -7.05
C PRO A 32 -17.75 10.44 -8.21
N ALA A 33 -16.70 11.23 -7.95
CA ALA A 33 -16.06 12.04 -8.98
C ALA A 33 -15.05 11.24 -9.79
N THR A 34 -14.28 10.36 -9.14
CA THR A 34 -13.19 9.62 -9.80
C THR A 34 -13.55 8.16 -10.14
N GLY A 35 -14.65 7.65 -9.60
CA GLY A 35 -15.04 6.24 -9.72
C GLY A 35 -14.14 5.26 -8.97
N ASN A 36 -13.07 5.74 -8.33
CA ASN A 36 -12.07 4.92 -7.64
C ASN A 36 -12.56 4.48 -6.26
N ARG A 37 -12.14 3.29 -5.82
CA ARG A 37 -12.36 2.84 -4.44
C ARG A 37 -11.30 3.45 -3.53
N VAL A 38 -11.73 4.20 -2.52
CA VAL A 38 -10.85 4.86 -1.56
C VAL A 38 -11.10 4.30 -0.17
N SER A 39 -10.00 3.99 0.53
CA SER A 39 -9.99 3.59 1.93
C SER A 39 -10.14 4.82 2.83
N ARG A 40 -11.18 4.86 3.66
CA ARG A 40 -11.41 5.92 4.67
C ARG A 40 -11.39 5.33 6.07
N MET A 41 -10.76 6.04 7.00
CA MET A 41 -10.81 5.69 8.42
C MET A 41 -12.21 6.04 8.95
N ASN A 42 -12.80 5.14 9.73
CA ASN A 42 -13.99 5.42 10.49
C ASN A 42 -13.61 6.19 11.76
N PRO A 43 -14.50 7.05 12.27
CA PRO A 43 -14.27 7.68 13.57
C PRO A 43 -14.14 6.60 14.66
N GLU A 44 -13.36 6.89 15.70
CA GLU A 44 -13.08 5.93 16.78
C GLU A 44 -14.36 5.51 17.54
N THR A 45 -15.40 6.35 17.53
CA THR A 45 -16.73 6.04 18.08
C THR A 45 -17.42 4.88 17.38
N ASP A 46 -17.10 4.64 16.10
CA ASP A 46 -17.66 3.54 15.32
C ASP A 46 -16.79 2.28 15.45
N TRP A 47 -15.63 2.38 16.10
CA TRP A 47 -14.76 1.24 16.31
C TRP A 47 -15.36 0.38 17.39
N ILE A 48 -15.44 -0.91 17.11
CA ILE A 48 -15.94 -1.87 18.07
C ILE A 48 -14.72 -2.55 18.65
N ILE A 49 -14.59 -2.38 19.95
CA ILE A 49 -13.45 -2.81 20.74
C ILE A 49 -13.96 -3.87 21.70
N LYS A 50 -13.37 -5.06 21.63
CA LYS A 50 -13.65 -6.16 22.54
C LYS A 50 -12.36 -6.56 23.26
N ASP A 51 -12.40 -6.55 24.59
CA ASP A 51 -11.32 -7.11 25.39
C ASP A 51 -11.36 -8.64 25.32
N VAL A 52 -10.22 -9.23 24.96
CA VAL A 52 -9.95 -10.66 24.79
C VAL A 52 -8.62 -10.99 25.48
N PRO A 53 -8.53 -10.85 26.81
CA PRO A 53 -7.29 -11.05 27.57
C PRO A 53 -6.68 -12.45 27.39
N GLU A 54 -7.49 -13.46 27.07
CA GLU A 54 -7.08 -14.83 26.76
C GLU A 54 -6.23 -14.96 25.49
N LEU A 55 -6.31 -13.99 24.57
CA LEU A 55 -5.49 -13.93 23.35
C LEU A 55 -4.25 -13.03 23.49
N ARG A 56 -3.97 -12.51 24.69
CA ARG A 56 -2.84 -11.64 24.95
C ARG A 56 -1.52 -12.39 24.78
N ILE A 57 -0.61 -11.80 24.00
CA ILE A 57 0.74 -12.31 23.77
C ILE A 57 1.78 -11.49 24.54
N VAL A 58 1.55 -10.17 24.66
CA VAL A 58 2.48 -9.25 25.32
C VAL A 58 1.80 -8.46 26.43
N GLU A 59 2.55 -8.13 27.47
CA GLU A 59 2.08 -7.30 28.56
C GLU A 59 1.89 -5.83 28.15
N GLY A 60 0.91 -5.16 28.76
CA GLY A 60 0.61 -3.76 28.51
C GLY A 60 1.79 -2.81 28.78
N ALA A 61 2.61 -3.10 29.81
CA ALA A 61 3.79 -2.31 30.12
C ALA A 61 4.88 -2.42 29.04
N PHE A 62 5.06 -3.60 28.44
CA PHE A 62 5.96 -3.78 27.30
C PHE A 62 5.43 -3.05 26.07
N TRP A 63 4.14 -3.19 25.77
CA TRP A 63 3.48 -2.48 24.68
C TRP A 63 3.67 -0.95 24.79
N LYS A 64 3.44 -0.38 25.98
CA LYS A 64 3.61 1.06 26.22
C LYS A 64 5.03 1.54 25.89
N ARG A 65 6.06 0.83 26.37
CA ARG A 65 7.48 1.14 26.06
C ARG A 65 7.77 1.12 24.56
N VAL A 66 7.20 0.16 23.82
CA VAL A 66 7.35 0.08 22.36
C VAL A 66 6.70 1.29 21.69
N LYS A 67 5.50 1.70 22.14
CA LYS A 67 4.81 2.87 21.58
C LYS A 67 5.56 4.17 21.84
N GLU A 68 6.05 4.36 23.06
CA GLU A 68 6.89 5.50 23.44
C GLU A 68 8.16 5.57 22.57
N ARG A 69 8.86 4.44 22.39
CA ARG A 69 10.03 4.38 21.51
C ARG A 69 9.66 4.73 20.06
N GLN A 70 8.54 4.23 19.58
CA GLN A 70 8.09 4.46 18.21
C GLN A 70 7.66 5.92 17.98
N GLU A 71 7.11 6.60 18.99
CA GLU A 71 6.85 8.05 18.99
C GLU A 71 8.15 8.87 18.99
N ALA A 72 9.12 8.52 19.84
CA ALA A 72 10.42 9.19 19.88
C ALA A 72 11.17 9.10 18.53
N LEU A 73 11.14 7.93 17.88
CA LEU A 73 11.70 7.75 16.54
C LEU A 73 10.98 8.59 15.49
N ASP A 74 9.66 8.66 15.55
CA ASP A 74 8.86 9.49 14.63
C ASP A 74 9.15 11.00 14.78
N ALA A 75 9.54 11.44 15.97
CA ALA A 75 9.94 12.82 16.22
C ALA A 75 11.31 13.18 15.65
N THR A 76 12.13 12.19 15.29
CA THR A 76 13.51 12.39 14.83
C THR A 76 13.53 13.13 13.47
N PRO A 77 14.42 14.13 13.27
CA PRO A 77 14.47 14.93 12.03
C PRO A 77 14.60 14.09 10.75
N ARG A 78 15.33 12.97 10.82
CA ARG A 78 15.45 12.02 9.72
C ARG A 78 14.10 11.44 9.30
N VAL A 79 13.28 11.00 10.25
CA VAL A 79 11.97 10.39 9.97
C VAL A 79 10.97 11.45 9.52
N LYS A 80 10.98 12.64 10.14
CA LYS A 80 10.20 13.79 9.68
C LYS A 80 10.52 14.16 8.24
N GLY A 81 11.80 14.28 7.89
CA GLY A 81 12.24 14.59 6.51
C GLY A 81 11.84 13.52 5.49
N ILE A 82 11.76 12.24 5.88
CA ILE A 82 11.22 11.16 5.04
C ILE A 82 9.70 11.32 4.84
N LYS A 83 8.95 11.61 5.91
CA LYS A 83 7.48 11.80 5.86
C LYS A 83 7.06 13.03 5.06
N GLU A 84 7.80 14.13 5.21
CA GLU A 84 7.60 15.42 4.51
C GLU A 84 7.95 15.35 3.01
N GLY A 85 8.35 14.19 2.50
CA GLY A 85 8.42 13.96 1.06
C GLY A 85 9.75 14.32 0.41
N ARG A 86 10.83 14.56 1.17
CA ARG A 86 12.18 14.68 0.58
C ARG A 86 12.57 13.44 -0.25
N PHE A 87 12.02 12.28 0.10
CA PHE A 87 12.17 11.02 -0.65
C PHE A 87 11.07 10.75 -1.70
N ARG A 88 9.95 11.50 -1.66
CA ARG A 88 8.89 11.40 -2.68
C ARG A 88 9.16 12.31 -3.88
N ASN A 89 9.98 13.35 -3.71
CA ASN A 89 10.38 14.26 -4.77
C ASN A 89 11.51 13.70 -5.66
N THR A 90 12.23 12.66 -5.21
CA THR A 90 12.97 11.75 -6.09
C THR A 90 12.02 10.72 -6.70
N ARG A 91 10.93 11.19 -7.33
CA ARG A 91 10.18 10.34 -8.25
C ARG A 91 11.17 9.88 -9.30
N HIS A 92 11.49 8.60 -9.33
CA HIS A 92 12.12 7.99 -10.49
C HIS A 92 11.36 8.51 -11.72
N GLY A 93 12.08 9.08 -12.69
CA GLY A 93 11.47 9.60 -13.91
C GLY A 93 10.51 8.57 -14.47
N LEU A 94 9.28 8.98 -14.75
CA LEU A 94 8.33 8.11 -15.43
C LEU A 94 8.95 7.71 -16.76
N HIS A 95 8.86 6.44 -17.13
CA HIS A 95 9.33 5.99 -18.44
C HIS A 95 8.61 6.78 -19.53
N LEU A 96 9.31 7.20 -20.58
CA LEU A 96 8.78 8.08 -21.65
C LEU A 96 7.43 7.60 -22.21
N LEU A 97 7.26 6.28 -22.32
CA LEU A 97 6.08 5.63 -22.88
C LEU A 97 4.95 5.32 -21.87
N THR A 98 5.08 5.77 -20.62
CA THR A 98 4.06 5.55 -19.57
C THR A 98 2.73 6.20 -19.99
N GLY A 99 1.66 5.40 -20.05
CA GLY A 99 0.32 5.86 -20.44
C GLY A 99 0.08 6.01 -21.95
N LYS A 100 1.10 5.77 -22.80
CA LYS A 100 0.99 5.84 -24.26
C LYS A 100 0.83 4.47 -24.94
N LEU A 101 1.23 3.39 -24.25
CA LEU A 101 1.19 2.04 -24.78
C LEU A 101 0.07 1.20 -24.16
N VAL A 102 -0.58 0.41 -25.00
CA VAL A 102 -1.55 -0.62 -24.61
C VAL A 102 -1.14 -1.98 -25.17
N CYS A 103 -1.46 -3.04 -24.43
CA CYS A 103 -1.20 -4.41 -24.86
C CYS A 103 -2.08 -4.76 -26.07
N GLY A 104 -1.49 -5.19 -27.18
CA GLY A 104 -2.24 -5.56 -28.39
C GLY A 104 -3.14 -6.78 -28.21
N SER A 105 -2.85 -7.64 -27.24
CA SER A 105 -3.63 -8.86 -26.97
C SER A 105 -4.81 -8.63 -26.02
N CYS A 106 -4.62 -7.87 -24.94
CA CYS A 106 -5.66 -7.72 -23.90
C CYS A 106 -6.16 -6.29 -23.68
N GLY A 107 -5.64 -5.31 -24.43
CA GLY A 107 -5.97 -3.89 -24.26
C GLY A 107 -5.52 -3.26 -22.92
N GLY A 108 -4.86 -4.04 -22.06
CA GLY A 108 -4.41 -3.60 -20.74
C GLY A 108 -3.23 -2.63 -20.82
N THR A 109 -3.00 -1.88 -19.74
CA THR A 109 -1.89 -0.91 -19.68
C THR A 109 -0.53 -1.60 -19.68
N VAL A 110 0.41 -1.00 -20.40
CA VAL A 110 1.82 -1.40 -20.39
C VAL A 110 2.58 -0.51 -19.43
N THR A 111 3.40 -1.10 -18.57
CA THR A 111 4.18 -0.37 -17.56
C THR A 111 5.65 -0.76 -17.64
N ALA A 112 6.52 0.15 -17.21
CA ALA A 112 7.94 -0.12 -17.12
C ALA A 112 8.25 -1.16 -16.04
N VAL A 113 9.19 -2.04 -16.36
CA VAL A 113 9.64 -3.18 -15.58
C VAL A 113 11.16 -3.16 -15.53
N GLY A 114 11.71 -2.91 -14.34
CA GLY A 114 13.16 -2.72 -14.22
C GLY A 114 13.60 -1.42 -14.89
N ARG A 115 14.80 -1.43 -15.47
CA ARG A 115 15.42 -0.24 -16.07
C ARG A 115 14.98 -0.01 -17.52
N ASP A 116 14.99 -1.06 -18.33
CA ASP A 116 14.96 -0.93 -19.80
C ASP A 116 13.78 -1.65 -20.48
N TYR A 117 12.92 -2.32 -19.73
CA TYR A 117 11.87 -3.17 -20.31
C TYR A 117 10.47 -2.67 -19.97
N LEU A 118 9.53 -2.96 -20.87
CA LEU A 118 8.10 -2.67 -20.73
C LEU A 118 7.33 -3.98 -20.78
N ALA A 119 6.31 -4.14 -19.94
CA ALA A 119 5.49 -5.35 -19.94
C ALA A 119 4.01 -5.06 -19.71
N CYS A 120 3.16 -5.98 -20.15
CA CYS A 120 1.73 -5.92 -19.91
C CYS A 120 1.42 -6.09 -18.41
N SER A 121 0.71 -5.11 -17.83
CA SER A 121 0.32 -5.15 -16.41
C SER A 121 -0.59 -6.35 -16.09
N ASN A 122 -1.50 -6.69 -17.00
CA ASN A 122 -2.46 -7.77 -16.80
C ASN A 122 -1.78 -9.14 -16.91
N ALA A 123 -0.87 -9.33 -17.87
CA ALA A 123 -0.05 -10.54 -17.97
C ALA A 123 0.72 -10.81 -16.67
N ARG A 124 1.33 -9.76 -16.09
CA ARG A 124 2.10 -9.90 -14.85
C ARG A 124 1.26 -10.13 -13.60
N LYS A 125 0.10 -9.46 -13.49
CA LYS A 125 -0.76 -9.54 -12.30
C LYS A 125 -1.69 -10.75 -12.31
N LEU A 126 -2.28 -11.04 -13.46
CA LEU A 126 -3.36 -12.02 -13.61
C LEU A 126 -2.90 -13.28 -14.36
N ARG A 127 -1.73 -13.25 -15.03
CA ARG A 127 -1.21 -14.37 -15.85
C ARG A 127 -2.19 -14.84 -16.93
N THR A 128 -3.08 -13.96 -17.38
CA THR A 128 -4.16 -14.29 -18.31
C THR A 128 -3.76 -14.20 -19.79
N VAL A 129 -2.56 -13.73 -20.11
CA VAL A 129 -2.07 -13.61 -21.50
C VAL A 129 -0.58 -13.93 -21.61
N ASN A 130 -0.19 -14.48 -22.76
CA ASN A 130 1.17 -14.92 -23.06
C ASN A 130 2.20 -13.78 -23.25
N ASN A 131 1.80 -12.51 -23.07
CA ASN A 131 2.68 -11.34 -23.12
C ASN A 131 3.36 -11.04 -21.76
N ALA A 132 3.66 -12.08 -20.99
CA ALA A 132 4.32 -11.97 -19.68
C ALA A 132 5.84 -11.86 -19.80
N ASP A 133 6.40 -12.34 -20.92
CA ASP A 133 7.83 -12.33 -21.18
C ASP A 133 8.27 -11.00 -21.83
N PRO A 134 9.07 -10.17 -21.15
CA PRO A 134 9.56 -8.90 -21.68
C PRO A 134 10.55 -9.03 -22.85
N THR A 135 11.06 -10.24 -23.13
CA THR A 135 12.01 -10.50 -24.22
C THR A 135 11.35 -11.03 -25.50
N SER A 136 10.07 -11.40 -25.42
CA SER A 136 9.30 -11.82 -26.59
C SER A 136 8.97 -10.63 -27.49
N VAL A 137 8.90 -10.84 -28.81
CA VAL A 137 8.50 -9.81 -29.77
C VAL A 137 7.00 -9.56 -29.59
N VAL A 138 6.66 -8.62 -28.72
CA VAL A 138 5.25 -8.34 -28.39
C VAL A 138 4.70 -7.25 -29.30
N SER A 139 3.54 -7.52 -29.89
CA SER A 139 2.75 -6.52 -30.62
C SER A 139 2.14 -5.51 -29.65
N TRP A 140 2.63 -4.27 -29.67
CA TRP A 140 2.10 -3.13 -28.92
C TRP A 140 1.35 -2.18 -29.85
N LYS A 141 0.26 -1.58 -29.36
CA LYS A 141 -0.42 -0.48 -30.06
C LYS A 141 -0.17 0.83 -29.31
N THR A 142 0.12 1.88 -30.05
CA THR A 142 0.18 3.25 -29.53
C THR A 142 -1.21 3.84 -29.44
N ARG A 143 -1.51 4.51 -28.33
CA ARG A 143 -2.74 5.28 -28.13
C ARG A 143 -2.43 6.75 -28.46
N PHE A 144 -2.71 7.15 -29.69
CA PHE A 144 -2.77 8.55 -30.10
C PHE A 144 -4.20 9.04 -29.97
#